data_AF-A0A6A0A0K5-F1
#
_entry.id   AF-A0A6A0A0K5-F1
#
_cell.length_a   1.000
_cell.length_b   1.000
_cell.length_c   1.000
_cell.angle_alpha   90.00
_cell.angle_beta   90.00
_cell.angle_gamma   90.00
#
_symmetry.space_group_name_H-M   'P 1'
#
loop_
_entity.id
_entity.type
_entity.pdbx_description
1 polymer ?
#
loop_
_entity_poly.entity_id
_entity_poly.type
_entity_poly.pdbx_seq_one_letter_code
_entity_poly.pdbx_strand_id
1 'polypeptide(L)'
;MDWEGMWSAGLKPGQAFDNALTSEQQERITVQEADYLQDGAGTDYDLGVDYTFFCALHPSLRPSWAAAWAKALRPGGLLITLIFPVDPAADPNHGPPFPGKAPAV
;
A
#
# COMPACT_ATOMS: atom_id res chain seq x y z
N MET A 1 2.81 21.71 -12.69
CA MET A 1 2.32 21.67 -11.30
C MET A 1 3.47 21.09 -10.50
N ASP A 2 4.21 21.94 -9.79
CA ASP A 2 5.30 21.50 -8.92
C ASP A 2 4.83 21.54 -7.45
N TRP A 3 5.38 20.65 -6.63
CA TRP A 3 4.96 20.44 -5.25
C TRP A 3 5.31 21.63 -4.34
N GLU A 4 6.45 22.27 -4.60
CA GLU A 4 6.94 23.43 -3.84
C GLU A 4 6.00 24.63 -3.96
N GLY A 5 5.42 24.85 -5.13
CA GLY A 5 4.44 25.90 -5.41
C GLY A 5 3.10 25.69 -4.70
N MET A 6 2.68 24.44 -4.49
CA MET A 6 1.46 24.14 -3.72
C MET A 6 1.65 24.43 -2.22
N TRP A 7 2.80 24.09 -1.65
CA TRP A 7 3.10 24.35 -0.23
C TRP A 7 3.43 25.82 0.04
N SER A 8 4.04 26.51 -0.92
CA SER A 8 4.33 27.95 -0.83
C SER A 8 3.08 28.84 -0.88
N ALA A 9 1.92 28.30 -1.29
CA ALA A 9 0.64 29.01 -1.36
C ALA A 9 -0.09 29.14 -0.01
N GLY A 10 0.57 28.81 1.11
CA GLY A 10 0.00 28.93 2.45
C GLY A 10 -0.94 27.78 2.85
N LEU A 11 -0.88 26.65 2.14
CA LEU A 11 -1.57 25.43 2.53
C LEU A 11 -0.90 24.83 3.78
N LYS A 12 -1.69 24.52 4.80
CA LYS A 12 -1.22 23.78 5.99
C LYS A 12 -1.07 22.29 5.66
N PRO A 13 -0.23 21.53 6.39
CA PRO A 13 -0.19 20.06 6.26
C PRO A 13 -1.60 19.47 6.37
N GLY A 14 -1.98 18.59 5.42
CA GLY A 14 -3.35 18.07 5.27
C GLY A 14 -4.18 18.81 4.23
N GLN A 15 -4.12 20.13 4.18
CA GLN A 15 -5.07 20.99 3.44
C GLN A 15 -5.12 20.76 1.91
N ALA A 16 -4.05 20.23 1.32
CA ALA A 16 -4.00 19.89 -0.12
C ALA A 16 -4.63 18.52 -0.45
N PHE A 17 -4.74 17.64 0.54
CA PHE A 17 -5.18 16.24 0.39
C PHE A 17 -6.30 15.86 1.36
N ASP A 18 -6.82 16.82 2.11
CA ASP A 18 -7.96 16.65 2.99
C ASP A 18 -9.18 16.31 2.13
N ASN A 19 -9.46 15.01 1.98
CA ASN A 19 -10.84 14.57 1.92
C ASN A 19 -11.47 15.07 3.21
N ALA A 20 -12.32 16.09 3.13
CA ALA A 20 -13.04 16.62 4.28
C ALA A 20 -14.01 15.54 4.80
N LEU A 21 -13.48 14.54 5.48
CA LEU A 21 -14.23 13.46 6.09
C LEU A 21 -14.98 14.05 7.28
N THR A 22 -16.28 13.77 7.36
CA THR A 22 -17.06 14.05 8.56
C THR A 22 -16.51 13.25 9.75
N SER A 23 -16.82 13.66 10.98
CA SER A 23 -16.45 12.88 12.18
C SER A 23 -16.95 11.43 12.09
N GLU A 24 -18.17 11.23 11.58
CA GLU A 24 -18.73 9.89 11.34
C GLU A 24 -17.91 9.06 10.34
N GLN A 25 -17.37 9.68 9.29
CA GLN A 25 -16.52 8.99 8.32
C GLN A 25 -15.15 8.65 8.92
N GLN A 26 -14.61 9.52 9.78
CA GLN A 26 -13.34 9.26 10.48
C GLN A 26 -13.47 8.09 11.46
N GLU A 27 -14.60 7.96 12.16
CA GLU A 27 -14.88 6.85 13.07
C GLU A 27 -14.93 5.48 12.37
N ARG A 28 -15.15 5.45 11.05
CA ARG A 28 -15.13 4.23 10.24
C ARG A 28 -13.71 3.81 9.82
N ILE A 29 -12.70 4.62 10.12
CA ILE A 29 -11.31 4.37 9.77
C ILE A 29 -10.57 3.88 11.01
N THR A 30 -9.91 2.73 10.88
CA THR A 30 -8.96 2.25 11.87
C THR A 30 -7.56 2.32 11.29
N VAL A 31 -6.64 2.95 12.01
CA VAL A 31 -5.22 3.00 11.66
C VAL A 31 -4.46 2.20 12.71
N GLN A 32 -3.58 1.33 12.24
CA GLN A 32 -2.74 0.49 13.10
C GLN A 32 -1.28 0.63 12.69
N GLU A 33 -0.41 0.89 13.68
CA GLU A 33 1.03 0.78 13.53
C GLU A 33 1.45 -0.67 13.84
N ALA A 34 2.04 -1.36 12.87
CA ALA A 34 2.42 -2.78 12.99
C ALA A 34 3.48 -3.17 11.95
N ASP A 35 4.15 -4.32 12.16
CA ASP A 35 4.88 -5.00 11.08
C ASP A 35 3.90 -5.90 10.34
N TYR A 36 3.44 -5.44 9.17
CA TYR A 36 2.47 -6.16 8.37
C TYR A 36 2.89 -7.60 8.02
N LEU A 37 4.20 -7.88 7.88
CA LEU A 37 4.68 -9.22 7.52
C LEU A 37 4.62 -10.22 8.68
N GLN A 38 4.55 -9.74 9.93
CA GLN A 38 4.49 -10.57 11.13
C GLN A 38 3.08 -10.57 11.72
N ASP A 39 2.52 -9.38 11.88
CA ASP A 39 1.26 -9.17 12.58
C ASP A 39 0.05 -9.34 11.63
N GLY A 40 0.27 -9.12 10.33
CA GLY A 40 -0.77 -9.11 9.30
C GLY A 40 -1.72 -7.92 9.44
N ALA A 41 -2.77 -7.92 8.62
CA ALA A 41 -4.00 -7.19 8.96
C ALA A 41 -4.94 -8.12 9.74
N GLY A 42 -6.09 -7.60 10.19
CA GLY A 42 -7.21 -8.44 10.63
C GLY A 42 -7.65 -9.46 9.55
N THR A 43 -8.72 -10.19 9.78
CA THR A 43 -9.22 -11.20 8.84
C THR A 43 -10.52 -10.76 8.18
N ASP A 44 -10.94 -11.53 7.18
CA ASP A 44 -12.25 -11.46 6.55
C ASP A 44 -12.56 -10.17 5.76
N TYR A 45 -11.52 -9.49 5.27
CA TYR A 45 -11.70 -8.34 4.39
C TYR A 45 -12.22 -8.75 3.01
N ASP A 46 -13.17 -7.98 2.48
CA ASP A 46 -13.69 -8.15 1.12
C ASP A 46 -12.71 -7.64 0.04
N LEU A 47 -11.96 -6.57 0.36
CA LEU A 47 -11.05 -5.89 -0.55
C LEU A 47 -9.77 -5.48 0.19
N GLY A 48 -8.63 -5.84 -0.39
CA GLY A 48 -7.30 -5.36 -0.02
C GLY A 48 -6.75 -4.44 -1.09
N VAL A 49 -6.07 -3.37 -0.67
CA VAL A 49 -5.34 -2.47 -1.56
C VAL A 49 -3.90 -2.38 -1.11
N ASP A 50 -3.00 -2.87 -1.94
CA ASP A 50 -1.56 -2.68 -1.78
C ASP A 50 -1.13 -1.53 -2.71
N TYR A 51 -0.74 -0.42 -2.10
CA TYR A 51 -0.24 0.73 -2.83
C TYR A 51 1.27 0.83 -2.69
N THR A 52 1.99 0.33 -3.71
CA THR A 52 3.46 0.33 -3.80
C THR A 52 4.20 -0.39 -2.67
N PHE A 53 3.50 -1.11 -1.79
CA PHE A 53 4.09 -1.84 -0.67
C PHE A 53 4.77 -3.12 -1.15
N PHE A 54 4.13 -3.88 -2.04
CA PHE A 54 4.74 -5.07 -2.66
C PHE A 54 6.15 -4.82 -3.23
N CYS A 55 6.33 -3.74 -3.98
CA CYS A 55 7.63 -3.39 -4.58
C CYS A 55 8.56 -2.65 -3.62
N ALA A 56 8.09 -2.18 -2.47
CA ALA A 56 8.97 -1.67 -1.42
C ALA A 56 9.72 -2.81 -0.71
N LEU A 57 9.18 -4.03 -0.74
CA LEU A 57 9.78 -5.20 -0.13
C LEU A 57 10.86 -5.84 -1.01
N HIS A 58 11.97 -6.24 -0.38
CA HIS A 58 12.98 -7.06 -1.04
C HIS A 58 12.34 -8.35 -1.58
N PRO A 59 12.75 -8.88 -2.75
CA PRO A 59 12.12 -10.05 -3.35
C PRO A 59 11.99 -11.28 -2.43
N SER A 60 12.92 -11.47 -1.50
CA SER A 60 12.89 -12.57 -0.51
C SER A 60 11.72 -12.50 0.49
N LEU A 61 11.08 -11.34 0.67
CA LEU A 61 9.97 -11.14 1.60
C LEU A 61 8.59 -11.30 0.93
N ARG A 62 8.55 -11.43 -0.41
CA ARG A 62 7.29 -11.54 -1.17
C ARG A 62 6.44 -12.77 -0.81
N PRO A 63 7.00 -13.93 -0.44
CA PRO A 63 6.20 -15.05 0.06
C PRO A 63 5.45 -14.70 1.37
N SER A 64 6.11 -14.00 2.31
CA SER A 64 5.48 -13.56 3.55
C SER A 64 4.38 -12.53 3.29
N TRP A 65 4.62 -11.60 2.36
CA TRP A 65 3.61 -10.66 1.88
C TRP A 65 2.38 -11.37 1.32
N ALA A 66 2.56 -12.39 0.47
CA ALA A 66 1.46 -13.13 -0.12
C ALA A 66 0.67 -13.90 0.96
N ALA A 67 1.36 -14.49 1.94
CA ALA A 67 0.73 -15.18 3.05
C ALA A 67 -0.08 -14.22 3.95
N ALA A 68 0.44 -13.02 4.21
CA ALA A 68 -0.26 -12.00 4.99
C ALA A 68 -1.58 -11.57 4.30
N TRP A 69 -1.55 -11.30 3.00
CA TRP A 69 -2.77 -10.98 2.24
C TRP A 69 -3.76 -12.14 2.16
N ALA A 70 -3.27 -13.37 1.96
CA ALA A 70 -4.12 -14.56 1.93
C ALA A 70 -4.84 -14.81 3.27
N LYS A 71 -4.20 -14.47 4.39
CA LYS A 71 -4.81 -14.52 5.73
C LYS A 71 -5.84 -13.40 5.92
N ALA A 72 -5.54 -12.20 5.40
CA ALA A 72 -6.37 -11.02 5.60
C ALA A 72 -7.69 -11.08 4.82
N LEU A 73 -7.67 -11.63 3.60
CA LEU A 73 -8.84 -11.67 2.72
C LEU A 73 -9.70 -12.90 3.00
N ARG A 74 -11.02 -12.71 2.99
CA ARG A 74 -11.95 -13.84 2.99
C ARG A 74 -11.88 -14.63 1.67
N PRO A 75 -12.38 -15.88 1.61
CA PRO A 75 -12.56 -16.58 0.34
C PRO A 75 -13.38 -15.74 -0.66
N GLY A 76 -12.83 -15.53 -1.86
CA GLY A 76 -13.45 -14.68 -2.89
C GLY A 76 -13.26 -13.17 -2.71
N GLY A 77 -12.50 -12.74 -1.70
CA GLY A 77 -12.05 -11.34 -1.57
C GLY A 77 -11.06 -10.97 -2.68
N LEU A 78 -10.94 -9.67 -2.94
CA LEU A 78 -10.10 -9.13 -4.00
C LEU A 78 -8.86 -8.43 -3.44
N LEU A 79 -7.71 -8.64 -4.07
CA LEU A 79 -6.51 -7.85 -3.83
C LEU A 79 -6.22 -7.00 -5.07
N ILE A 80 -6.13 -5.68 -4.88
CA ILE A 80 -5.66 -4.75 -5.91
C ILE A 80 -4.23 -4.34 -5.53
N THR A 81 -3.27 -4.60 -6.41
CA THR A 81 -1.86 -4.25 -6.18
C THR A 81 -1.40 -3.22 -7.21
N LEU A 82 -1.03 -2.04 -6.73
CA LEU A 82 -0.46 -0.96 -7.54
C LEU A 82 1.05 -1.00 -7.39
N ILE A 83 1.75 -1.32 -8.47
CA ILE A 83 3.21 -1.49 -8.50
C ILE A 83 3.82 -0.32 -9.24
N PHE A 84 4.92 0.20 -8.71
CA PHE A 84 5.69 1.21 -9.41
C PHE A 84 6.20 0.66 -10.75
N PRO A 85 6.18 1.43 -11.85
CA PRO A 85 6.60 0.97 -13.17
C PRO A 85 8.13 0.86 -13.27
N VAL A 86 8.71 -0.14 -12.60
CA VAL A 86 10.13 -0.48 -12.67
C VAL A 86 10.37 -1.39 -13.87
N ASP A 87 11.49 -1.21 -14.57
CA ASP A 87 11.93 -2.14 -15.61
C ASP A 87 12.09 -3.56 -15.03
N PRO A 88 11.35 -4.57 -15.51
CA PRO A 88 11.48 -5.93 -15.04
C PRO A 88 12.87 -6.55 -15.25
N ALA A 89 13.70 -5.97 -16.12
CA ALA A 89 15.07 -6.40 -16.37
C ALA A 89 16.13 -5.71 -15.48
N ALA A 90 15.71 -4.77 -14.62
CA ALA A 90 16.62 -4.13 -13.67
C ALA A 90 17.20 -5.14 -12.66
N ASP A 91 18.31 -4.76 -12.01
CA ASP A 91 18.91 -5.57 -10.95
C ASP A 91 17.88 -5.87 -9.85
N PRO A 92 17.58 -7.15 -9.56
CA PRO A 92 16.58 -7.53 -8.57
C PRO A 92 16.93 -7.12 -7.13
N ASN A 93 18.19 -6.79 -6.86
CA ASN A 93 18.64 -6.30 -5.56
C ASN A 93 18.65 -4.76 -5.48
N HIS A 94 18.33 -4.06 -6.57
CA HIS A 94 18.26 -2.61 -6.60
C HIS A 94 16.82 -2.16 -6.34
N GLY A 95 16.61 -1.51 -5.21
CA GLY A 95 15.32 -0.96 -4.79
C GLY A 95 15.43 -0.29 -3.41
N PRO A 96 14.31 0.15 -2.81
CA PRO A 96 12.95 0.17 -3.37
C PRO A 96 12.71 1.34 -4.37
N PRO A 97 11.79 1.20 -5.33
CA PRO A 97 11.00 0.00 -5.63
C PRO A 97 11.85 -1.09 -6.32
N PHE A 98 11.76 -2.32 -5.83
CA PHE A 98 12.39 -3.49 -6.45
C PHE A 98 11.61 -3.93 -7.69
N PRO A 99 12.28 -4.39 -8.76
CA PRO A 99 11.59 -4.88 -9.95
C PRO A 99 10.76 -6.12 -9.64
N GLY A 100 9.56 -6.18 -10.19
CA GLY A 100 8.64 -7.28 -9.96
C GLY A 100 7.29 -7.07 -10.59
N LYS A 101 6.56 -8.18 -10.75
CA LYS A 101 5.14 -8.17 -11.09
C LYS A 101 4.42 -8.83 -9.94
N ALA A 102 3.32 -8.23 -9.49
CA ALA A 102 2.43 -8.91 -8.56
C ALA A 102 1.87 -10.13 -9.30
N PRO A 103 1.70 -11.26 -8.59
CA PRO A 103 1.09 -12.43 -9.20
C PRO A 103 -0.27 -12.03 -9.79
N ALA A 104 -0.49 -12.37 -11.06
CA ALA A 104 -1.83 -12.31 -11.63
C ALA A 104 -2.65 -13.42 -10.98
N VAL A 105 -3.81 -13.05 -10.42
CA VAL A 105 -4.85 -14.01 -10.00
C VAL A 105 -5.51 -14.67 -11.20
#